data_AF-A0A238KID1-F1
#
_entry.id   AF-A0A238KID1-F1
#
_cell.length_a   1.000
_cell.length_b   1.000
_cell.length_c   1.000
_cell.angle_alpha   90.00
_cell.angle_beta   90.00
_cell.angle_gamma   90.00
#
_symmetry.space_group_name_H-M   'P 1'
#
loop_
_entity.id
_entity.type
_entity.pdbx_description
1 polymer ?
#
loop_
_entity_poly.entity_id
_entity_poly.type
_entity_poly.pdbx_seq_one_letter_code
_entity_poly.pdbx_strand_id
1 'polypeptide(L)'
;MVCRITIIAFATLYLLALFAFLTGTFGWFGQERDPLSGVFLLPLGLPWVLAVDLFSESAKPWLAATAPVLNLLALVLICRWARGLRQE
;
A
#
# COMPACT_ATOMS: atom_id res chain seq x y z
N MET A 1 3.12 -22.06 -2.79
CA MET A 1 4.24 -21.20 -2.34
C MET A 1 4.17 -19.80 -2.93
N VAL A 2 3.99 -19.64 -4.24
CA VAL A 2 3.88 -18.35 -4.95
C VAL A 2 2.98 -17.34 -4.21
N CYS A 3 1.73 -17.69 -3.91
CA CYS A 3 0.80 -16.82 -3.18
C CYS A 3 1.35 -16.26 -1.85
N ARG A 4 2.04 -17.10 -1.05
CA ARG A 4 2.61 -16.66 0.22
C ARG A 4 3.77 -15.70 0.00
N ILE A 5 4.62 -15.99 -0.98
CA ILE A 5 5.77 -15.13 -1.34
C ILE A 5 5.26 -13.78 -1.86
N THR A 6 4.27 -13.76 -2.75
CA THR A 6 3.69 -12.51 -3.30
C THR A 6 3.08 -11.65 -2.20
N ILE A 7 2.30 -12.24 -1.29
CA ILE A 7 1.70 -11.50 -0.16
C ILE A 7 2.77 -10.90 0.75
N ILE A 8 3.79 -11.70 1.12
CA ILE A 8 4.89 -11.23 1.98
C ILE A 8 5.68 -10.12 1.28
N ALA A 9 6.06 -10.31 0.02
CA ALA A 9 6.80 -9.31 -0.74
C ALA A 9 6.03 -7.99 -0.85
N PHE A 10 4.73 -8.05 -1.20
CA PHE A 10 3.88 -6.86 -1.28
C PHE A 10 3.75 -6.16 0.09
N ALA A 11 3.48 -6.92 1.16
CA ALA A 11 3.37 -6.38 2.50
C ALA A 11 4.67 -5.71 2.97
N THR A 12 5.82 -6.32 2.71
CA THR A 12 7.12 -5.74 3.04
C THR A 12 7.37 -4.43 2.28
N LEU A 13 7.12 -4.41 0.96
CA LEU A 13 7.25 -3.19 0.16
C LEU A 13 6.33 -2.07 0.66
N TYR A 14 5.09 -2.41 1.02
CA TYR A 14 4.14 -1.46 1.57
C TYR A 14 4.61 -0.90 2.92
N LEU A 15 5.10 -1.75 3.83
CA LEU A 15 5.62 -1.30 5.13
C LEU A 15 6.84 -0.39 4.98
N LEU A 16 7.75 -0.71 4.05
CA LEU A 16 8.91 0.13 3.76
C LEU A 16 8.50 1.48 3.17
N ALA A 17 7.55 1.49 2.24
CA ALA A 17 7.02 2.73 1.66
C ALA A 17 6.31 3.59 2.72
N LEU A 18 5.53 2.97 3.62
CA LEU A 18 4.86 3.67 4.72
C LEU A 18 5.87 4.23 5.71
N PHE A 19 6.92 3.47 6.04
CA PHE A 19 8.00 3.94 6.89
C PHE A 19 8.72 5.15 6.27
N ALA A 20 9.08 5.08 4.98
CA ALA A 20 9.70 6.19 4.26
C ALA A 20 8.79 7.44 4.19
N PHE A 21 7.49 7.24 3.99
CA PHE A 21 6.50 8.31 4.02
C PHE A 21 6.44 8.99 5.40
N LEU A 22 6.39 8.21 6.49
CA LEU A 22 6.33 8.75 7.84
C LEU A 22 7.64 9.46 8.23
N THR A 23 8.80 8.87 7.92
CA THR A 23 10.09 9.49 8.22
C THR A 23 10.29 10.78 7.42
N GLY A 24 9.92 10.79 6.13
CA GLY A 24 9.99 11.97 5.26
C GLY A 24 8.98 13.05 5.63
N THR A 25 7.77 12.69 6.05
CA THR A 25 6.73 13.67 6.43
C THR A 25 7.02 14.31 7.78
N PHE A 26 7.39 13.51 8.79
CA PHE A 26 7.60 13.99 10.15
C PHE A 26 9.04 14.42 10.44
N GLY A 27 10.00 14.11 9.57
CA GLY A 27 11.42 14.40 9.78
C GLY A 27 12.02 13.55 10.90
N TRP A 28 11.59 12.29 11.01
CA TRP A 28 12.16 11.38 12.00
C TRP A 28 13.66 11.20 11.76
N PHE A 29 14.42 11.01 12.85
CA PHE A 29 15.88 10.84 12.82
C PHE A 29 16.69 12.04 12.32
N GLY A 30 16.13 13.27 12.36
CA GLY A 30 16.82 14.47 11.91
C GLY A 30 16.89 14.60 10.38
N GLN A 31 16.10 13.79 9.66
CA GLN A 31 15.92 13.90 8.22
C GLN A 31 15.21 15.21 7.86
N GLU A 32 15.65 15.88 6.79
CA GLU A 32 14.87 16.96 6.18
C GLU A 32 13.51 16.45 5.71
N ARG A 33 12.47 17.27 5.93
CA ARG A 33 11.10 16.89 5.54
C ARG A 33 11.01 16.85 4.02
N ASP A 34 10.70 15.67 3.49
CA ASP A 34 10.55 15.45 2.06
C ASP A 34 9.06 15.37 1.68
N PRO A 35 8.52 16.40 0.98
CA PRO A 35 7.13 16.40 0.54
C PRO A 35 6.83 15.33 -0.53
N LEU A 36 7.85 14.76 -1.19
CA LEU A 36 7.69 13.71 -2.19
C LEU A 36 7.83 12.29 -1.62
N SER A 37 8.01 12.15 -0.31
CA SER A 37 8.11 10.85 0.36
C SER A 37 6.88 9.95 0.15
N GLY A 38 5.71 10.53 -0.18
CA GLY A 38 4.49 9.79 -0.51
C GLY A 38 4.48 9.10 -1.88
N VAL A 39 5.42 9.41 -2.77
CA VAL A 39 5.46 8.87 -4.14
C VAL A 39 5.62 7.34 -4.15
N PHE A 40 6.28 6.76 -3.14
CA PHE A 40 6.44 5.30 -3.04
C PHE A 40 5.14 4.54 -2.78
N LEU A 41 4.12 5.20 -2.23
CA LEU A 41 2.80 4.61 -2.00
C LEU A 41 1.93 4.62 -3.26
N LEU A 42 2.17 5.55 -4.20
CA LEU A 42 1.39 5.70 -5.43
C LEU A 42 1.37 4.41 -6.29
N PRO A 43 2.52 3.84 -6.72
CA PRO A 43 2.49 2.66 -7.58
C PRO A 43 1.92 1.43 -6.86
N LEU A 44 2.10 1.32 -5.54
CA LEU A 44 1.53 0.24 -4.74
C LEU A 44 0.02 0.36 -4.54
N GLY A 45 -0.52 1.58 -4.62
CA GLY A 45 -1.94 1.88 -4.45
C GLY A 45 -2.76 1.87 -5.74
N LEU A 46 -2.13 1.74 -6.92
CA LEU A 46 -2.85 1.66 -8.18
C LEU A 46 -3.76 0.43 -8.26
N PRO A 47 -4.93 0.51 -8.92
CA PRO A 47 -5.53 1.71 -9.51
C PRO A 47 -6.26 2.59 -8.50
N TRP A 48 -6.48 2.10 -7.27
CA TRP A 48 -7.33 2.73 -6.26
C TRP A 48 -6.88 4.13 -5.85
N VAL A 49 -5.57 4.40 -5.89
CA VAL A 49 -5.02 5.72 -5.62
C VAL A 49 -5.54 6.80 -6.60
N LEU A 50 -5.94 6.42 -7.82
CA LEU A 50 -6.54 7.35 -8.80
C LEU A 50 -7.96 7.75 -8.42
N ALA A 51 -8.66 6.93 -7.63
CA ALA A 51 -10.00 7.25 -7.14
C ALA A 51 -9.97 8.26 -5.99
N VAL A 52 -8.79 8.55 -5.42
CA VAL A 52 -8.63 9.49 -4.29
C VAL A 52 -9.05 10.90 -4.67
N ASP A 53 -8.88 11.30 -5.92
CA ASP A 53 -9.26 12.63 -6.42
C ASP A 53 -10.77 12.89 -6.42
N LEU A 54 -11.59 11.84 -6.24
CA LEU A 54 -13.05 11.96 -6.09
C LEU A 54 -13.48 12.37 -4.68
N PHE A 55 -12.55 12.43 -3.72
CA PHE A 55 -12.83 12.71 -2.31
C PHE A 55 -12.28 14.07 -1.85
N SER A 56 -12.76 14.54 -0.70
CA SER A 56 -12.35 15.82 -0.10
C SER A 56 -10.85 15.90 0.21
N GLU A 57 -10.24 17.08 0.11
CA GLU A 57 -8.81 17.33 0.36
C GLU A 57 -8.27 16.72 1.66
N SER A 58 -9.04 16.83 2.76
CA SER A 58 -8.64 16.28 4.06
C SER A 58 -8.57 14.75 4.10
N ALA A 59 -9.36 14.08 3.27
CA ALA A 59 -9.41 12.62 3.19
C ALA A 59 -8.36 12.04 2.24
N LYS A 60 -7.86 12.84 1.28
CA LYS A 60 -6.91 12.38 0.26
C LYS A 60 -5.66 11.67 0.81
N PRO A 61 -4.91 12.23 1.77
CA PRO A 61 -3.70 11.57 2.26
C PRO A 61 -4.00 10.23 2.95
N TRP A 62 -5.12 10.16 3.68
CA TRP A 62 -5.56 8.93 4.32
C TRP A 62 -5.98 7.87 3.30
N LEU A 63 -6.72 8.26 2.26
CA LEU A 63 -7.15 7.35 1.19
C LEU A 63 -5.96 6.89 0.33
N ALA A 64 -5.02 7.77 0.02
CA ALA A 64 -3.81 7.43 -0.71
C ALA A 64 -2.92 6.45 0.09
N ALA A 65 -2.77 6.67 1.40
CA ALA A 65 -1.99 5.78 2.27
C ALA A 65 -2.66 4.41 2.49
N THR A 66 -3.99 4.34 2.41
CA THR A 66 -4.77 3.10 2.56
C THR A 66 -5.06 2.38 1.24
N ALA A 67 -4.86 3.01 0.09
CA ALA A 67 -5.03 2.39 -1.23
C ALA A 67 -4.26 1.06 -1.41
N PRO A 68 -2.98 0.92 -1.00
CA PRO A 68 -2.27 -0.36 -1.09
C PRO A 68 -2.89 -1.48 -0.24
N VAL A 69 -3.62 -1.15 0.82
CA VAL A 69 -4.33 -2.14 1.65
C VAL A 69 -5.39 -2.87 0.83
N LEU A 70 -6.07 -2.18 -0.08
CA LEU A 70 -7.06 -2.81 -0.98
C LEU A 70 -6.41 -3.87 -1.88
N ASN A 71 -5.20 -3.58 -2.40
CA ASN A 71 -4.44 -4.54 -3.19
C ASN A 71 -3.97 -5.74 -2.37
N LEU A 72 -3.49 -5.51 -1.15
CA LEU A 72 -3.10 -6.59 -0.24
C LEU A 72 -4.30 -7.49 0.12
N LEU A 73 -5.46 -6.88 0.40
CA LEU A 73 -6.71 -7.62 0.66
C LEU A 73 -7.15 -8.44 -0.56
N ALA A 74 -7.11 -7.85 -1.76
CA ALA A 74 -7.43 -8.56 -2.99
C ALA A 74 -6.49 -9.77 -3.20
N LEU A 75 -5.18 -9.60 -3.02
CA LEU A 75 -4.20 -10.69 -3.10
C LEU A 75 -4.50 -11.81 -2.10
N VAL A 76 -4.79 -11.46 -0.85
CA VAL A 76 -5.15 -12.44 0.18
C VAL A 76 -6.42 -13.20 -0.19
N LEU A 77 -7.46 -12.50 -0.66
CA LEU A 77 -8.73 -13.11 -1.05
C LEU A 77 -8.57 -14.06 -2.25
N ILE A 78 -7.89 -13.62 -3.31
CA ILE A 78 -7.60 -14.42 -4.51
C ILE A 78 -6.80 -15.68 -4.12
N CYS A 79 -5.76 -15.53 -3.30
CA CYS A 79 -4.94 -16.65 -2.85
C CYS A 79 -5.65 -17.59 -1.86
N ARG A 80 -6.65 -17.12 -1.12
CA ARG A 80 -7.53 -17.99 -0.32
C ARG A 80 -8.48 -18.76 -1.23
N TRP A 81 -9.11 -18.09 -2.19
CA TRP A 81 -10.04 -18.70 -3.13
C TRP A 81 -9.36 -19.75 -4.02
N ALA A 82 -8.22 -19.44 -4.62
CA ALA A 82 -7.44 -20.38 -5.43
C ALA A 82 -6.93 -21.61 -4.64
N ARG A 83 -6.75 -21.49 -3.32
CA ARG A 83 -6.43 -22.65 -2.47
C ARG A 83 -7.65 -23.52 -2.19
N GLY A 84 -8.83 -22.92 -2.05
CA GLY A 84 -10.11 -23.64 -1.93
C GLY A 84 -10.40 -24.48 -3.18
N LEU A 85 -10.31 -23.87 -4.36
CA LEU A 85 -10.54 -24.54 -5.65
C LEU A 85 -9.59 -25.71 -5.94
N ARG A 86 -8.40 -25.75 -5.32
CA ARG A 86 -7.43 -26.84 -5.52
C ARG A 86 -7.74 -28.07 -4.65
N GLN A 87 -8.67 -27.96 -3.70
CA GLN A 87 -9.03 -29.05 -2.78
C GLN A 87 -10.32 -29.78 -3.18
N GLU A 88 -11.00 -29.30 -4.23
CA GLU A 88 -12.15 -29.94 -4.89
C GLU A 88 -11.69 -30.75 -6.11
#